data_AF-A0A4Z0GMB9-F1
#
_entry.id   AF-A0A4Z0GMB9-F1
#
_cell.length_a   1.000
_cell.length_b   1.000
_cell.length_c   1.000
_cell.angle_alpha   90.00
_cell.angle_beta   90.00
_cell.angle_gamma   90.00
#
_symmetry.space_group_name_H-M   'P 1'
#
loop_
_entity.id
_entity.type
_entity.pdbx_description
1 polymer ?
#
loop_
_entity_poly.entity_id
_entity_poly.type
_entity_poly.pdbx_seq_one_letter_code
_entity_poly.pdbx_strand_id
1 'polypeptide(L)'
;MFYIIGIIIVMFCILFSVDRVLRKKLQIPKVEGFIYQPVNKMQAWVETSLFILMIILMFFFMDYVFIYPLFFLFFEGIRAFFEWKYSREKKQYLITMLWGIGYLLALTPFWLFK
;
A
#
# COMPACT_ATOMS: atom_id res chain seq x y z
N MET A 1 -15.03 10.22 -16.41
CA MET A 1 -13.85 9.34 -16.62
C MET A 1 -12.55 10.13 -16.74
N PHE A 2 -12.37 11.05 -17.71
CA PHE A 2 -11.12 11.86 -17.82
C PHE A 2 -10.79 12.71 -16.58
N TYR A 3 -11.80 13.30 -15.92
CA TYR A 3 -11.61 14.06 -14.68
C TYR A 3 -11.11 13.19 -13.51
N ILE A 4 -11.57 11.93 -13.43
CA ILE A 4 -11.14 10.96 -12.39
C ILE A 4 -9.67 10.64 -12.58
N ILE A 5 -9.25 10.39 -13.82
CA ILE A 5 -7.84 10.14 -14.16
C ILE A 5 -6.98 11.35 -13.79
N GLY A 6 -7.43 12.56 -14.10
CA GLY A 6 -6.73 13.79 -13.71
C GLY A 6 -6.55 13.93 -12.19
N ILE A 7 -7.60 13.67 -11.40
CA ILE A 7 -7.55 13.69 -9.93
C ILE A 7 -6.54 12.66 -9.41
N ILE A 8 -6.56 11.44 -9.94
CA ILE A 8 -5.64 10.37 -9.54
C ILE A 8 -4.19 10.77 -9.83
N ILE A 9 -3.91 11.33 -11.02
CA ILE A 9 -2.57 11.81 -11.38
C ILE A 9 -2.07 12.87 -10.40
N VAL A 10 -2.90 13.89 -10.13
CA VAL A 10 -2.55 14.97 -9.18
C VAL A 10 -2.27 14.40 -7.79
N MET A 11 -3.10 13.46 -7.33
CA MET A 11 -2.90 12.81 -6.05
C MET A 11 -1.58 12.03 -5.99
N PHE A 12 -1.23 11.28 -7.03
CA PHE A 12 0.06 10.60 -7.12
C PHE A 12 1.25 11.57 -7.14
N CYS A 13 1.14 12.71 -7.82
CA CYS A 13 2.15 13.76 -7.79
C CYS A 13 2.35 14.33 -6.37
N ILE A 14 1.26 14.53 -5.62
CA ILE A 14 1.31 14.98 -4.22
C ILE A 14 1.97 13.91 -3.35
N LEU A 15 1.55 12.65 -3.45
CA LEU A 15 2.12 11.53 -2.69
C LEU A 15 3.63 11.39 -2.91
N PHE A 16 4.07 11.47 -4.17
CA PHE A 16 5.49 11.39 -4.51
C PHE A 16 6.29 12.56 -3.92
N SER A 17 5.70 13.77 -3.91
CA SER A 17 6.31 14.95 -3.31
C SER A 17 6.42 14.79 -1.79
N VAL A 18 5.38 14.29 -1.13
CA VAL A 18 5.34 14.05 0.32
C VAL A 18 6.33 12.95 0.72
N ASP A 19 6.40 11.83 -0.01
CA ASP A 19 7.41 10.78 0.18
C ASP A 19 8.82 11.38 0.17
N ARG A 20 9.13 12.17 -0.87
CA ARG A 20 10.47 12.75 -1.05
C ARG A 20 10.84 13.69 0.09
N VAL A 21 9.89 14.47 0.59
CA VAL A 21 10.08 15.37 1.74
C VAL A 21 10.25 14.56 3.03
N LEU A 22 9.42 13.55 3.27
CA LEU A 22 9.50 12.68 4.45
C LEU A 22 10.84 11.94 4.51
N ARG A 23 11.27 11.34 3.40
CA ARG A 23 12.55 10.63 3.35
C ARG A 23 13.72 11.54 3.69
N LYS A 24 13.73 12.77 3.14
CA LYS A 24 14.77 13.77 3.45
C LYS A 24 14.72 14.21 4.91
N LYS A 25 13.54 14.55 5.44
CA LYS A 25 13.40 15.04 6.82
C LYS A 25 13.70 13.98 7.87
N LEU A 26 13.31 12.73 7.62
CA LEU A 26 13.41 11.64 8.59
C LEU A 26 14.64 10.75 8.38
N GLN A 27 15.46 11.06 7.38
CA GLN A 27 16.64 10.31 6.96
C GLN A 27 16.32 8.84 6.68
N ILE A 28 15.17 8.60 6.03
CA ILE A 28 14.72 7.25 5.70
C ILE A 28 15.57 6.74 4.54
N PRO A 29 16.31 5.62 4.71
CA PRO A 29 17.10 5.06 3.63
C PRO A 29 16.18 4.69 2.46
N LYS A 30 16.72 4.81 1.24
CA LYS A 30 16.04 4.21 0.10
C LYS A 30 16.12 2.70 0.25
N VAL A 31 15.05 2.01 -0.14
CA VAL A 31 15.07 0.55 -0.25
C VAL A 31 16.08 0.19 -1.36
N GLU A 32 16.94 -0.78 -1.08
CA GLU A 32 17.92 -1.26 -2.06
C GLU A 32 17.21 -2.09 -3.14
N GLY A 33 17.33 -1.67 -4.39
CA GLY A 33 16.69 -2.33 -5.54
C GLY A 33 15.35 -1.74 -5.97
N PHE A 34 14.85 -2.22 -7.12
CA PHE A 34 13.56 -1.82 -7.68
C PHE A 34 12.37 -2.59 -7.10
N ILE A 35 12.64 -3.72 -6.43
CA ILE A 35 11.62 -4.66 -5.95
C ILE A 35 11.56 -4.60 -4.43
N TYR A 36 10.34 -4.57 -3.89
CA TYR A 36 10.07 -4.69 -2.46
C TYR A 36 10.69 -5.97 -1.88
N GLN A 37 11.30 -5.87 -0.69
CA GLN A 37 11.82 -7.02 0.04
C GLN A 37 11.18 -7.09 1.44
N PRO A 38 10.61 -8.25 1.84
CA PRO A 38 10.07 -8.42 3.18
C PRO A 38 11.19 -8.38 4.23
N VAL A 39 10.90 -7.87 5.43
CA VAL A 39 11.91 -7.67 6.49
C VAL A 39 12.41 -8.99 7.08
N ASN A 40 11.61 -10.05 6.99
CA ASN A 40 11.96 -11.40 7.41
C ASN A 40 11.12 -12.45 6.67
N LYS A 41 11.49 -13.73 6.85
CA LYS A 41 10.77 -14.87 6.24
C LYS A 41 9.33 -15.00 6.72
N MET A 42 9.02 -14.58 7.95
CA MET A 42 7.67 -14.63 8.51
C MET A 42 6.75 -13.65 7.77
N GLN A 43 7.20 -12.43 7.53
CA GLN A 43 6.47 -11.46 6.73
C GLN A 43 6.21 -11.98 5.32
N ALA A 44 7.23 -12.55 4.67
CA ALA A 44 7.09 -13.13 3.33
C ALA A 44 6.00 -14.21 3.29
N TRP A 45 5.98 -15.09 4.29
CA TRP A 45 4.94 -16.10 4.46
C TRP A 45 3.56 -15.48 4.65
N VAL A 46 3.41 -14.51 5.56
CA VAL A 46 2.12 -13.85 5.82
C VAL A 46 1.61 -13.12 4.57
N GLU A 47 2.45 -12.33 3.90
CA GLU A 47 2.07 -11.62 2.67
C GLU A 47 1.65 -12.61 1.57
N THR A 48 2.39 -13.71 1.40
CA THR A 48 2.05 -14.76 0.43
C THR A 48 0.72 -15.44 0.78
N SER A 49 0.49 -15.79 2.05
CA SER A 49 -0.76 -16.39 2.50
C SER A 49 -1.96 -15.47 2.29
N LEU A 50 -1.81 -14.16 2.56
CA LEU A 50 -2.86 -13.16 2.29
C LEU A 50 -3.20 -13.09 0.80
N PHE A 51 -2.19 -13.08 -0.07
CA PHE A 51 -2.40 -13.08 -1.52
C PHE A 51 -3.14 -14.32 -2.00
N ILE A 52 -2.76 -15.51 -1.53
CA ILE A 52 -3.45 -16.76 -1.85
C ILE A 52 -4.91 -16.70 -1.37
N LEU A 53 -5.14 -16.23 -0.14
CA LEU A 53 -6.49 -16.07 0.41
C LEU A 53 -7.33 -15.11 -0.44
N MET A 54 -6.77 -13.98 -0.87
CA MET A 54 -7.46 -13.04 -1.77
C MET A 54 -7.89 -13.73 -3.06
N ILE A 55 -6.99 -14.47 -3.71
CA ILE A 55 -7.29 -15.21 -4.95
C ILE A 55 -8.43 -16.21 -4.71
N ILE A 56 -8.40 -16.96 -3.61
CA ILE A 56 -9.46 -17.90 -3.24
C ILE A 56 -10.80 -17.15 -3.09
N LEU A 57 -10.83 -16.06 -2.31
CA LEU A 57 -12.04 -15.26 -2.10
C LEU A 57 -12.60 -14.72 -3.44
N MET A 58 -11.74 -14.41 -4.41
CA MET A 58 -12.19 -13.95 -5.72
C MET A 58 -12.99 -15.02 -6.50
N PHE A 59 -12.83 -16.31 -6.21
CA PHE A 59 -13.63 -17.35 -6.85
C PHE A 59 -15.02 -17.53 -6.23
N PHE A 60 -15.21 -17.12 -4.98
CA PHE A 60 -16.45 -17.38 -4.23
C PHE A 60 -17.39 -16.17 -4.15
N PHE A 61 -16.86 -14.94 -4.23
CA PHE A 61 -17.66 -13.73 -4.12
C PHE A 61 -17.81 -13.06 -5.49
N MET A 62 -19.04 -12.73 -5.89
CA MET A 62 -19.28 -12.01 -7.16
C MET A 62 -19.11 -10.49 -7.04
N ASP A 63 -19.23 -9.93 -5.83
CA ASP A 63 -19.04 -8.50 -5.59
C ASP A 63 -17.64 -8.23 -5.02
N TYR A 64 -16.71 -7.97 -5.92
CA TYR A 64 -15.32 -7.70 -5.55
C TYR A 64 -15.10 -6.29 -5.02
N VAL A 65 -16.10 -5.42 -5.12
CA VAL A 65 -15.85 -3.99 -4.99
C VAL A 65 -15.36 -3.71 -3.57
N PHE A 66 -15.92 -4.36 -2.54
CA PHE A 66 -15.46 -4.26 -1.14
C PHE A 66 -14.24 -5.12 -0.79
N ILE A 67 -13.97 -6.20 -1.54
CA ILE A 67 -12.88 -7.14 -1.24
C ILE A 67 -11.53 -6.50 -1.53
N TYR A 68 -11.38 -5.76 -2.64
CA TYR A 68 -10.09 -5.15 -2.99
C TYR A 68 -9.62 -4.11 -1.97
N PRO A 69 -10.42 -3.09 -1.59
CA PRO A 69 -9.98 -2.09 -0.60
C PRO A 69 -9.67 -2.73 0.75
N LEU A 70 -10.46 -3.73 1.17
CA LEU A 70 -10.23 -4.45 2.41
C LEU A 70 -8.90 -5.23 2.36
N PHE A 71 -8.65 -5.95 1.26
CA PHE A 71 -7.38 -6.65 1.05
C PHE A 71 -6.20 -5.68 1.10
N PHE A 72 -6.24 -4.59 0.33
CA PHE A 72 -5.16 -3.60 0.32
C PHE A 72 -4.91 -2.98 1.70
N LEU A 73 -5.99 -2.70 2.45
CA LEU A 73 -5.88 -2.18 3.82
C LEU A 73 -5.17 -3.17 4.75
N PHE A 74 -5.57 -4.44 4.73
CA PHE A 74 -4.91 -5.47 5.55
C PHE A 74 -3.48 -5.73 5.10
N PHE A 75 -3.24 -5.77 3.79
CA PHE A 75 -1.95 -6.07 3.21
C PHE A 75 -0.91 -4.99 3.57
N GLU A 76 -1.24 -3.71 3.32
CA GLU A 76 -0.36 -2.58 3.67
C GLU A 76 -0.25 -2.39 5.19
N GLY A 77 -1.32 -2.64 5.94
CA GLY A 77 -1.30 -2.59 7.41
C GLY A 77 -0.37 -3.64 8.02
N ILE A 78 -0.43 -4.88 7.53
CA ILE A 78 0.47 -5.95 7.96
C ILE A 78 1.92 -5.63 7.58
N ARG A 79 2.16 -5.17 6.35
CA ARG A 79 3.50 -4.74 5.92
C ARG A 79 4.07 -3.66 6.83
N ALA A 80 3.30 -2.59 7.06
CA ALA A 80 3.72 -1.50 7.93
C ALA A 80 3.95 -1.99 9.38
N PHE A 81 3.13 -2.92 9.88
CA PHE A 81 3.32 -3.52 11.19
C PHE A 81 4.63 -4.31 11.29
N PHE A 82 4.96 -5.15 10.30
CA PHE A 82 6.23 -5.89 10.29
C PHE A 82 7.42 -4.94 10.19
N GLU A 83 7.35 -3.93 9.32
CA GLU A 83 8.40 -2.92 9.19
C GLU A 83 8.60 -2.13 10.49
N TRP A 84 7.52 -1.77 11.19
CA TRP A 84 7.58 -1.10 12.49
C TRP A 84 8.11 -2.00 13.60
N LYS A 85 7.74 -3.30 13.60
CA LYS A 85 8.13 -4.25 14.64
C LYS A 85 9.57 -4.72 14.51
N TYR A 86 10.04 -4.98 13.29
CA TYR A 86 11.34 -5.63 13.03
C TYR A 86 12.40 -4.71 12.43
N SER A 87 12.03 -3.55 11.87
CA SER A 87 12.97 -2.61 11.25
C SER A 87 12.61 -1.15 11.54
N ARG A 88 12.26 -0.86 12.80
CA ARG A 88 11.72 0.43 13.23
C ARG A 88 12.66 1.59 12.94
N GLU A 89 13.96 1.35 13.09
CA GLU A 89 15.04 2.30 12.88
C GLU A 89 15.08 2.83 11.44
N LYS A 90 14.71 1.99 10.45
CA LYS A 90 14.63 2.40 9.05
C LYS A 90 13.43 3.31 8.78
N LYS A 91 12.41 3.31 9.66
CA LYS A 91 11.18 4.11 9.55
C LYS A 91 10.42 3.94 8.22
N GLN A 92 10.70 2.87 7.48
CA GLN A 92 10.07 2.58 6.20
C GLN A 92 8.54 2.41 6.33
N TYR A 93 8.07 1.94 7.49
CA TYR A 93 6.65 1.81 7.82
C TYR A 93 5.86 3.11 7.62
N LEU A 94 6.48 4.28 7.82
CA LEU A 94 5.82 5.58 7.59
C LEU A 94 5.54 5.82 6.11
N ILE A 95 6.47 5.40 5.26
CA ILE A 95 6.32 5.52 3.81
C ILE A 95 5.32 4.48 3.31
N THR A 96 5.40 3.25 3.78
CA THR A 96 4.42 2.20 3.48
C THR A 96 3.01 2.65 3.85
N MET A 97 2.81 3.22 5.04
CA MET A 97 1.51 3.79 5.44
C MET A 97 1.06 4.95 4.53
N LEU A 98 1.95 5.87 4.17
CA LEU A 98 1.63 6.98 3.27
C LEU A 98 1.10 6.47 1.92
N TRP A 99 1.82 5.54 1.30
CA TRP A 99 1.42 4.96 0.02
C TRP A 99 0.16 4.11 0.16
N GLY A 100 0.03 3.32 1.22
CA GLY A 100 -1.18 2.53 1.51
C GLY A 100 -2.44 3.40 1.63
N ILE A 101 -2.36 4.51 2.39
CA ILE A 101 -3.45 5.49 2.47
C ILE A 101 -3.71 6.11 1.10
N GLY A 102 -2.65 6.47 0.38
CA GLY A 102 -2.75 7.01 -0.99
C GLY A 102 -3.50 6.08 -1.94
N TYR A 103 -3.19 4.78 -1.93
CA TYR A 103 -3.88 3.79 -2.76
C TYR A 103 -5.34 3.63 -2.38
N LEU A 104 -5.66 3.58 -1.08
CA LEU A 104 -7.06 3.51 -0.63
C LEU A 104 -7.84 4.74 -1.08
N LEU A 105 -7.26 5.94 -0.99
CA LEU A 105 -7.86 7.17 -1.50
C LEU A 105 -8.02 7.13 -3.02
N ALA A 106 -7.08 6.54 -3.77
CA ALA A 106 -7.15 6.40 -5.23
C ALA A 106 -8.35 5.55 -5.68
N LEU A 107 -8.77 4.59 -4.85
CA LEU A 107 -9.88 3.69 -5.15
C LEU A 107 -11.23 4.37 -4.95
N THR A 108 -11.35 5.34 -4.03
CA THR A 108 -12.64 5.97 -3.67
C THR A 108 -13.38 6.70 -4.81
N PRO A 109 -12.73 7.40 -5.76
CA PRO A 109 -13.44 8.07 -6.86
C PRO A 109 -14.14 7.08 -7.79
N PHE A 110 -13.62 5.87 -7.96
CA PHE A 110 -14.28 4.85 -8.79
C PHE A 110 -15.61 4.39 -8.18
N TRP A 111 -15.79 4.54 -6.87
CA TRP A 111 -17.03 4.23 -6.17
C TRP A 111 -18.01 5.41 -6.16
N LEU A 112 -17.50 6.63 -5.99
CA LEU A 112 -18.33 7.84 -5.88
C LEU A 112 -18.95 8.28 -7.21
N PHE A 113 -18.33 7.91 -8.33
CA PHE A 113 -18.77 8.29 -9.68
C PHE A 113 -19.28 7.09 -10.50
N LYS A 114 -19.75 6.05 -9.81
CA LYS A 114 -20.39 4.87 -10.43
C LYS A 114 -21.76 5.23 -11.01
#